data_AF-A0A7W1LL48-F1
#
_entry.id   AF-A0A7W1LL48-F1
#
_cell.length_a   1.000
_cell.length_b   1.000
_cell.length_c   1.000
_cell.angle_alpha   90.00
_cell.angle_beta   90.00
_cell.angle_gamma   90.00
#
_symmetry.space_group_name_H-M   'P 1'
#
loop_
_entity.id
_entity.type
_entity.pdbx_description
1 polymer ?
#
loop_
_entity_poly.entity_id
_entity_poly.type
_entity_poly.pdbx_seq_one_letter_code
_entity_poly.pdbx_strand_id
1 'polypeptide(L)' 'MSLAVIDTNEVHLIGRLAQPPEHKTMPSGDSAVSFRLVVRRPPAAIRRQTTDALECTS' A
#
# COMPACT_ATOMS: atom_id res chain seq x y z
N MET A 1 31.82 -3.46 19.99
CA MET A 1 31.11 -3.49 18.70
C MET A 1 29.68 -3.89 18.99
N SER A 2 28.74 -2.95 19.04
CA SER A 2 27.32 -3.27 19.12
C SER A 2 26.81 -3.52 17.70
N LEU A 3 26.19 -4.67 17.46
CA LEU A 3 25.44 -4.90 16.23
C LEU A 3 24.31 -3.87 16.19
N ALA A 4 24.22 -3.10 15.11
CA ALA A 4 23.06 -2.25 14.88
C ALA A 4 21.83 -3.16 14.72
N VAL A 5 20.80 -2.94 15.53
CA VAL A 5 19.49 -3.55 15.29
C VAL A 5 18.92 -2.85 14.06
N ILE A 6 18.73 -3.61 12.98
CA ILE A 6 18.08 -3.11 11.77
C ILE A 6 16.59 -3.37 11.94
N ASP A 7 15.83 -2.34 12.30
CA ASP A 7 14.38 -2.43 12.36
C ASP A 7 13.81 -2.63 10.95
N THR A 8 12.92 -3.61 10.80
CA THR A 8 12.30 -3.97 9.52
C THR A 8 10.79 -3.84 9.64
N ASN A 9 10.18 -3.11 8.70
CA ASN A 9 8.74 -2.93 8.61
C ASN A 9 8.27 -3.35 7.21
N GLU A 10 7.78 -4.58 7.10
CA GLU A 10 7.32 -5.18 5.85
C GLU A 10 5.80 -5.27 5.80
N VAL A 11 5.23 -4.87 4.67
CA VAL A 11 3.79 -4.95 4.41
C VAL A 11 3.57 -5.67 3.07
N HIS A 12 2.90 -6.82 3.12
CA HIS A 12 2.56 -7.59 1.93
C HIS A 12 1.08 -7.42 1.60
N LEU A 13 0.79 -6.81 0.45
CA LEU A 13 -0.57 -6.57 -0.02
C LEU A 13 -0.79 -7.24 -1.36
N ILE A 14 -1.95 -7.87 -1.52
CA ILE A 14 -2.40 -8.46 -2.78
C ILE A 14 -3.82 -7.97 -3.03
N GLY A 15 -4.05 -7.34 -4.17
CA GLY A 15 -5.32 -6.69 -4.44
C GLY A 15 -5.46 -6.23 -5.89
N ARG A 16 -6.52 -5.47 -6.13
CA ARG A 16 -6.78 -4.85 -7.44
C ARG A 16 -6.49 -3.36 -7.34
N LEU A 17 -5.89 -2.78 -8.38
CA LEU A 17 -5.89 -1.33 -8.52
C LEU A 17 -7.33 -0.81 -8.69
N ALA A 18 -7.68 0.22 -7.94
CA ALA A 18 -8.98 0.85 -8.04
C ALA A 18 -9.14 1.58 -9.38
N GLN A 19 -8.04 2.17 -9.86
CA GLN A 19 -7.92 2.98 -11.08
C GLN A 19 -6.45 2.94 -11.57
N PRO A 20 -6.13 3.46 -12.76
CA PRO A 20 -4.74 3.58 -13.22
C PRO A 20 -3.87 4.36 -12.22
N PRO A 21 -2.60 3.97 -12.00
CA PRO A 21 -1.67 4.73 -11.17
C PRO A 21 -1.40 6.13 -11.71
N GLU A 22 -1.17 7.08 -10.79
CA GLU A 22 -0.82 8.46 -11.11
C GLU A 22 0.67 8.67 -10.90
N HIS A 23 1.35 9.25 -11.89
CA HIS A 23 2.76 9.60 -11.82
C HIS A 23 2.91 11.08 -11.49
N LYS A 24 3.77 11.40 -10.52
CA LYS A 24 4.05 12.78 -10.10
C LYS A 24 5.54 13.00 -9.93
N THR A 25 6.04 14.09 -10.51
CA THR A 25 7.38 14.60 -10.21
C THR A 25 7.34 15.41 -8.92
N MET A 26 8.22 15.07 -7.99
CA MET A 26 8.36 15.73 -6.69
C MET A 26 9.28 16.96 -6.80
N PRO A 27 9.21 17.92 -5.86
CA PRO A 27 10.09 19.09 -5.88
C PRO A 27 11.59 18.75 -5.83
N SER A 28 11.96 17.58 -5.31
CA SER A 28 13.34 17.06 -5.33
C SER A 28 13.81 16.66 -6.73
N GLY A 29 12.91 16.50 -7.69
CA GLY A 29 13.18 15.94 -9.02
C GLY A 29 12.87 14.44 -9.12
N ASP A 30 12.64 13.75 -8.00
CA ASP A 30 12.26 12.34 -8.01
C ASP A 30 10.87 12.12 -8.60
N SER A 31 10.63 10.91 -9.09
CA SER A 31 9.30 10.48 -9.53
C SER A 31 8.65 9.61 -8.47
N ALA A 32 7.42 9.97 -8.09
CA ALA A 32 6.56 9.17 -7.25
C ALA A 32 5.41 8.57 -8.06
N VAL A 33 4.98 7.37 -7.70
CA VAL A 33 3.78 6.74 -8.25
C VAL A 33 2.79 6.53 -7.13
N SER A 34 1.61 7.15 -7.24
CA SER A 34 0.52 7.00 -6.28
C SER A 34 -0.59 6.15 -6.87
N PHE A 35 -1.09 5.21 -6.08
CA PHE A 35 -2.17 4.33 -6.51
C PHE A 35 -3.00 3.84 -5.32
N ARG A 36 -4.28 3.57 -5.58
CA ARG A 36 -5.20 2.98 -4.61
C ARG A 36 -5.33 1.48 -4.83
N LEU A 37 -4.97 0.69 -3.83
CA LEU A 37 -5.09 -0.77 -3.84
C LEU A 37 -6.31 -1.22 -3.04
N VAL A 38 -7.19 -2.00 -3.69
CA VAL A 38 -8.34 -2.64 -3.05
C VAL A 38 -7.97 -4.07 -2.67
N VAL A 39 -7.95 -4.37 -1.38
CA VAL A 39 -7.61 -5.67 -0.79
C VAL A 39 -8.88 -6.33 -0.27
N ARG A 40 -9.08 -7.62 -0.57
CA ARG A 40 -10.24 -8.37 -0.08
C ARG A 40 -10.03 -8.77 1.38
N ARG A 41 -11.06 -8.57 2.21
CA ARG A 41 -11.11 -9.13 3.56
C ARG A 41 -11.58 -10.59 3.50
N PRO A 42 -11.11 -11.44 4.42
CA PRO A 42 -11.68 -12.76 4.60
C PRO A 42 -13.19 -12.67 4.89
N PRO A 43 -14.01 -13.62 4.39
CA PRO A 43 -15.44 -13.62 4.67
C PRO A 43 -15.68 -13.75 6.18
N ALA A 44 -16.50 -12.85 6.74
CA ALA A 44 -16.93 -12.89 8.13
C ALA A 44 -18.45 -12.78 8.19
N ALA A 45 -19.10 -13.69 8.91
CA ALA A 45 -20.56 -13.88 8.91
C ALA A 45 -21.38 -12.62 9.27
N ILE A 46 -20.78 -11.66 9.99
CA ILE A 46 -21.46 -10.49 10.54
C ILE A 46 -21.03 -9.19 9.82
N ARG A 47 -19.97 -9.22 8.99
CA ARG A 47 -19.35 -7.98 8.48
C ARG A 47 -19.87 -7.63 7.09
N ARG A 48 -20.49 -6.44 6.96
CA ARG A 48 -20.91 -5.89 5.66
C ARG A 48 -19.74 -5.45 4.78
N GLN A 49 -18.63 -5.04 5.38
CA GLN A 49 -17.45 -4.61 4.64
C GLN A 49 -16.59 -5.82 4.23
N THR A 50 -16.40 -5.98 2.93
CA THR A 50 -15.67 -7.10 2.31
C THR A 50 -14.31 -6.70 1.74
N THR A 51 -13.98 -5.40 1.72
CA THR A 51 -12.73 -4.89 1.16
C THR A 51 -12.15 -3.74 1.98
N ASP A 52 -10.84 -3.57 1.87
CA ASP A 52 -10.07 -2.41 2.29
C ASP A 52 -9.54 -1.67 1.08
N ALA A 53 -9.49 -0.34 1.16
CA ALA A 53 -8.87 0.52 0.17
C ALA A 53 -7.69 1.22 0.83
N LEU A 54 -6.48 0.97 0.31
CA LEU A 54 -5.24 1.56 0.81
C LEU A 54 -4.68 2.50 -0.25
N GLU A 55 -4.27 3.70 0.19
CA GLU A 55 -3.46 4.59 -0.63
C GLU A 55 -1.99 4.18 -0.50
N CYS A 56 -1.32 3.94 -1.63
CA CYS A 56 0.06 3.52 -1.69
C CYS A 56 0.86 4.51 -2.55
N THR A 57 2.09 4.79 -2.12
CA THR A 57 3.04 5.61 -2.88
C THR A 57 4.40 4.91 -2.90
N SER A 58 5.01 4.85 -4.09
CA SER A 58 6.38 4.38 -4.30
C SER A 58 7.22 5.45 -4.99
#